data_AF-A0A8S4AH80-F1
#
_entry.id   AF-A0A8S4AH80-F1
#
_cell.length_a   1.000
_cell.length_b   1.000
_cell.length_c   1.000
_cell.angle_alpha   90.00
_cell.angle_beta   90.00
_cell.angle_gamma   90.00
#
_symmetry.space_group_name_H-M   'P 1'
#
loop_
_entity.id
_entity.type
_entity.pdbx_description
1 polymer ?
#
loop_
_entity_poly.entity_id
_entity_poly.type
_entity_poly.pdbx_seq_one_letter_code
_entity_poly.pdbx_strand_id
1 'polypeptide(L)'
;MPAEDLSNYIVKNGSLEEEEAKVILKQLVDAAIHLKEKSIFHRDIKVENILIETSTDVPRVRLIDFGLSCFVKTKSRYRVFYGTSAHVPPEWLNSHSYTAGPTTVWQMGVVLFETLHKKEFTSTRFVSKRLRISKRLSQDCQDFLEQCLTHHPEQRPTLEQLQRLLSPFLMATITLCEPLELYNLLNQFRSVPRLAEINYLCLIDARETQDYRTSHIITAKTVKTDSDGKFHLPEVVEVNTMQYVVVYDSKTSSLDEPGRAVDCANVLAKASLSPVHVVKGGFQRFSALYPFLRTAKILYTITDLENLKIYPVETITGLLYMGDQKQSMDTSILKDLKISAVVTISHLPQTDSLESMGINHLNIALSDSLESDLYSSFQKICSFIGLHVRARSRVLISSRQGRSRCSAVTIAFLMHNFKYTLETSWKYMLKCKPTMMPNRGFMQQLSDWELHILGRKRTDLSKWSY
;
A
#
# COMPACT_ATOMS: atom_id res chain seq x y z
N MET A 1 2.72 11.75 1.51
CA MET A 1 1.96 10.84 2.41
C MET A 1 2.29 11.32 3.82
N PRO A 2 1.33 11.51 4.72
CA PRO A 2 1.68 11.93 6.08
C PRO A 2 2.45 10.79 6.73
N ALA A 3 3.74 11.02 6.97
CA ALA A 3 4.55 10.21 7.86
C ALA A 3 4.79 11.07 9.11
N GLU A 4 4.71 10.47 10.28
CA GLU A 4 5.08 11.09 11.56
C GLU A 4 6.23 10.30 12.17
N ASP A 5 6.96 10.89 13.11
CA ASP A 5 7.93 10.13 13.88
C ASP A 5 7.23 9.13 14.82
N LEU A 6 7.88 8.00 15.07
CA LEU A 6 7.32 6.90 15.84
C LEU A 6 7.06 7.31 17.29
N SER A 7 7.82 8.26 17.85
CA SER A 7 7.58 8.83 19.17
C SER A 7 6.21 9.48 19.26
N ASN A 8 5.89 10.39 18.35
CA ASN A 8 4.58 11.04 18.25
C ASN A 8 3.45 10.04 18.01
N TYR A 9 3.68 9.03 17.16
CA TYR A 9 2.71 7.96 16.90
C TYR A 9 2.32 7.21 18.19
N ILE A 10 3.30 6.83 19.02
CA ILE A 10 3.08 6.13 20.30
C ILE A 10 2.36 7.06 21.32
N VAL A 11 2.74 8.34 21.37
CA VAL A 11 2.11 9.31 22.27
C VAL A 11 0.60 9.41 21.98
N LYS A 12 0.25 9.49 20.69
CA LYS A 12 -1.12 9.65 20.20
C LYS A 12 -1.97 8.38 20.29
N ASN A 13 -1.44 7.23 19.86
CA ASN A 13 -2.23 6.00 19.73
C ASN A 13 -2.14 5.06 20.95
N GLY A 14 -1.19 5.29 21.85
CA GLY A 14 -0.94 4.40 23.00
C GLY A 14 0.21 3.44 22.77
N SER A 15 0.37 2.46 23.66
CA SER A 15 1.33 1.36 23.46
C SER A 15 0.92 0.51 22.27
N LEU A 16 1.88 0.12 21.44
CA LEU A 16 1.62 -0.77 20.32
C LEU A 16 1.32 -2.18 20.81
N GLU A 17 0.48 -2.88 20.06
CA GLU A 17 0.32 -4.33 20.24
C GLU A 17 1.59 -5.05 19.80
N GLU A 18 1.85 -6.24 20.36
CA GLU A 18 3.08 -6.99 20.09
C GLU A 18 3.27 -7.28 18.60
N GLU A 19 2.19 -7.60 17.89
CA GLU A 19 2.24 -7.91 16.47
C GLU A 19 2.63 -6.68 15.63
N GLU A 20 2.08 -5.51 15.94
CA GLU A 20 2.46 -4.25 15.28
C GLU A 20 3.92 -3.87 15.57
N ALA A 21 4.35 -4.01 16.84
CA ALA A 21 5.73 -3.74 17.24
C ALA A 21 6.73 -4.69 16.57
N LYS A 22 6.39 -5.98 16.39
CA LYS A 22 7.22 -6.96 15.66
C LYS A 22 7.37 -6.59 14.18
N VAL A 23 6.30 -6.11 13.52
CA VAL A 23 6.34 -5.63 12.13
C VAL A 23 7.30 -4.45 11.98
N ILE A 24 7.22 -3.49 12.90
CA ILE A 24 8.11 -2.32 12.92
C ILE A 24 9.55 -2.77 13.16
N LEU A 25 9.78 -3.61 14.17
CA LEU A 25 11.12 -4.04 14.55
C LEU A 25 11.82 -4.85 13.45
N LYS A 26 11.09 -5.72 12.75
CA LYS A 26 11.65 -6.47 11.61
C LYS A 26 12.20 -5.53 10.54
N GLN A 27 11.44 -4.50 10.17
CA GLN A 27 11.88 -3.48 9.22
C GLN A 27 13.13 -2.73 9.71
N LEU A 28 13.21 -2.42 11.01
CA LEU A 28 14.39 -1.76 11.59
C LEU A 28 15.62 -2.67 11.59
N VAL A 29 15.45 -3.96 11.87
CA VAL A 29 16.53 -4.96 11.80
C VAL A 29 17.02 -5.12 10.35
N ASP A 30 16.11 -5.23 9.38
CA ASP A 30 16.45 -5.31 7.95
C ASP A 30 17.23 -4.05 7.51
N ALA A 31 16.77 -2.85 7.92
CA ALA A 31 17.46 -1.60 7.64
C ALA A 31 18.86 -1.55 8.29
N ALA A 32 19.00 -2.03 9.53
CA ALA A 32 20.28 -2.08 10.23
C ALA A 32 21.28 -3.06 9.58
N ILE A 33 20.80 -4.20 9.06
CA ILE A 33 21.63 -5.13 8.27
C ILE A 33 22.12 -4.43 7.00
N HIS A 34 21.23 -3.74 6.29
CA HIS A 34 21.62 -2.98 5.09
C HIS A 34 22.70 -1.92 5.40
N LEU A 35 22.55 -1.17 6.50
CA LEU A 35 23.58 -0.23 6.94
C LEU A 35 24.91 -0.92 7.26
N LYS A 36 24.86 -2.06 7.95
CA LYS A 36 26.04 -2.87 8.26
C LYS A 36 26.77 -3.33 6.99
N GLU A 37 26.05 -3.79 5.96
CA GLU A 37 26.62 -4.19 4.66
C GLU A 37 27.32 -3.02 3.95
N LYS A 38 26.79 -1.80 4.10
CA LYS A 38 27.42 -0.57 3.61
C LYS A 38 28.50 -0.02 4.55
N SER A 39 28.86 -0.76 5.60
CA SER A 39 29.79 -0.32 6.65
C SER A 39 29.40 1.00 7.31
N ILE A 40 28.10 1.24 7.52
CA ILE A 40 27.54 2.42 8.18
C ILE A 40 27.05 2.03 9.58
N PHE A 41 27.44 2.83 10.58
CA PHE A 41 26.92 2.75 11.95
C PHE A 41 26.14 4.02 12.28
N HIS A 42 24.83 3.86 12.51
CA HIS A 42 23.88 4.96 12.74
C HIS A 42 24.16 5.75 14.03
N ARG A 43 24.58 5.06 15.10
CA ARG A 43 24.84 5.58 16.47
C ARG A 43 23.64 6.13 17.25
N ASP A 44 22.54 6.51 16.61
CA ASP A 44 21.38 7.09 17.32
C ASP A 44 20.02 6.52 16.83
N ILE A 45 19.88 5.19 16.83
CA ILE A 45 18.58 4.56 16.54
C ILE A 45 17.69 4.70 17.79
N LYS A 46 16.54 5.34 17.63
CA LYS A 46 15.54 5.65 18.67
C LYS A 46 14.19 6.01 18.03
N VAL A 47 13.12 6.06 18.81
CA VAL A 47 11.75 6.31 18.32
C VAL A 47 11.57 7.66 17.61
N GLU A 48 12.37 8.68 17.95
CA GLU A 48 12.33 9.99 17.28
C GLU A 48 12.98 9.96 15.88
N ASN A 49 13.92 9.05 15.65
CA ASN A 49 14.67 8.91 14.39
C ASN A 49 14.06 7.84 13.46
N ILE A 50 12.82 7.46 13.70
CA ILE A 50 12.07 6.48 12.91
C ILE A 50 10.79 7.16 12.44
N LEU A 51 10.62 7.30 11.13
CA LEU A 51 9.34 7.71 10.55
C LEU A 51 8.45 6.49 10.37
N ILE A 52 7.16 6.63 10.67
CA ILE A 52 6.12 5.62 10.43
C ILE A 52 5.08 6.15 9.45
N GLU A 53 4.71 5.29 8.50
CA GLU A 53 3.62 5.50 7.55
C GLU A 53 2.55 4.43 7.75
N THR A 54 1.33 4.86 8.05
CA THR A 54 0.16 4.01 8.31
C THR A 54 -0.92 4.13 7.24
N SER A 55 -0.56 4.64 6.05
CA SER A 55 -1.48 4.76 4.92
C SER A 55 -1.88 3.41 4.31
N THR A 56 -1.16 2.35 4.69
CA THR A 56 -1.36 0.95 4.30
C THR A 56 -1.78 0.12 5.50
N ASP A 57 -2.41 -1.04 5.25
CA ASP A 57 -2.83 -1.99 6.30
C ASP A 57 -1.67 -2.46 7.18
N VAL A 58 -0.44 -2.41 6.66
CA VAL A 58 0.79 -2.77 7.36
C VAL A 58 1.63 -1.51 7.54
N PRO A 59 2.05 -1.15 8.76
CA PRO A 59 2.85 0.06 9.00
C PRO A 59 4.23 -0.07 8.35
N ARG A 60 4.67 1.00 7.70
CA ARG A 60 5.99 1.09 7.07
C ARG A 60 6.88 2.03 7.85
N VAL A 61 8.11 1.63 8.12
CA VAL A 61 9.06 2.47 8.85
C VAL A 61 10.31 2.80 8.04
N ARG A 62 10.87 3.99 8.30
CA ARG A 62 12.10 4.48 7.68
C ARG A 62 13.00 5.09 8.74
N LEU A 63 14.27 4.71 8.76
CA LEU A 63 15.28 5.38 9.57
C LEU A 63 15.62 6.74 8.96
N ILE A 64 15.75 7.75 9.81
CA ILE A 64 16.15 9.11 9.46
C ILE A 64 17.27 9.60 10.38
N ASP A 65 17.82 10.77 10.05
CA ASP A 65 18.87 11.46 10.80
C ASP A 65 20.20 10.70 10.96
N PHE A 66 20.96 10.71 9.86
CA PHE A 66 22.32 10.19 9.81
C PHE A 66 23.37 11.21 10.31
N GLY A 67 22.98 12.32 10.96
CA GLY A 67 23.90 13.37 11.41
C GLY A 67 24.94 12.86 12.40
N LEU A 68 24.59 11.80 13.15
CA LEU A 68 25.48 11.11 14.08
C LEU A 68 26.05 9.82 13.48
N SER A 69 25.88 9.51 12.20
CA SER A 69 26.40 8.26 11.62
C SER A 69 27.90 8.29 11.39
N CYS A 70 28.54 7.13 11.23
CA CYS A 70 29.94 7.03 10.80
C CYS A 70 30.19 5.75 9.99
N PHE A 71 31.29 5.72 9.24
CA PHE A 71 31.75 4.49 8.60
C PHE A 71 32.49 3.60 9.61
N VAL A 72 32.11 2.33 9.66
CA VAL A 72 32.71 1.31 10.53
C VAL A 72 34.03 0.87 9.92
N LYS A 73 35.10 0.89 10.72
CA LYS A 73 36.38 0.28 10.37
C LYS A 73 36.44 -1.13 10.97
N THR A 74 37.07 -2.08 10.31
CA THR A 74 37.13 -3.49 10.76
C THR A 74 37.63 -3.59 12.20
N LYS A 75 36.86 -4.25 13.09
CA LYS A 75 37.12 -4.40 14.53
C LYS A 75 37.25 -3.08 15.33
N SER A 76 36.67 -1.98 14.85
CA SER A 76 36.74 -0.70 15.55
C SER A 76 36.01 -0.70 16.89
N ARG A 77 36.70 -0.24 17.92
CA ARG A 77 36.13 0.12 19.22
C ARG A 77 35.98 1.63 19.31
N TYR A 78 34.83 2.08 19.74
CA TYR A 78 34.55 3.51 19.93
C TYR A 78 34.85 3.90 21.38
N ARG A 79 35.50 5.06 21.55
CA ARG A 79 35.94 5.65 22.84
C ARG A 79 35.34 7.04 23.09
N VAL A 80 34.34 7.43 22.29
CA VAL A 80 33.49 8.60 22.53
C VAL A 80 32.08 8.22 22.08
N PHE A 81 31.08 8.51 22.91
CA PHE A 81 29.68 8.25 22.61
C PHE A 81 29.01 9.51 22.06
N TYR A 82 28.32 9.38 20.92
CA TYR A 82 27.70 10.50 20.20
C TYR A 82 26.17 10.40 20.11
N GLY A 83 25.53 9.37 20.68
CA GLY A 83 24.08 9.16 20.63
C GLY A 83 23.33 9.74 21.84
N THR A 84 22.06 9.37 21.96
CA THR A 84 21.19 9.78 23.08
C THR A 84 21.67 9.20 24.40
N SER A 85 21.99 10.08 25.37
CA SER A 85 22.63 9.72 26.65
C SER A 85 21.82 8.74 27.49
N ALA A 86 20.48 8.81 27.43
CA ALA A 86 19.60 7.87 28.14
C ALA A 86 19.72 6.43 27.61
N HIS A 87 20.04 6.25 26.33
CA HIS A 87 20.07 4.97 25.62
C HIS A 87 21.47 4.35 25.54
N VAL A 88 22.43 4.93 26.26
CA VAL A 88 23.83 4.50 26.27
C VAL A 88 23.97 3.03 26.69
N PRO A 89 24.68 2.18 25.92
CA PRO A 89 24.77 0.76 26.24
C PRO A 89 25.65 0.52 27.49
N PRO A 90 25.38 -0.53 28.28
CA PRO A 90 26.01 -0.75 29.58
C PRO A 90 27.54 -0.92 29.50
N GLU A 91 28.07 -1.50 28.42
CA GLU A 91 29.51 -1.63 28.20
C GLU A 91 30.23 -0.28 28.13
N TRP A 92 29.56 0.77 27.67
CA TRP A 92 30.09 2.12 27.68
C TRP A 92 30.15 2.70 29.09
N LEU A 93 29.08 2.51 29.88
CA LEU A 93 29.03 2.96 31.28
C LEU A 93 30.15 2.31 32.12
N ASN A 94 30.48 1.05 31.84
CA ASN A 94 31.47 0.29 32.60
C ASN A 94 32.91 0.50 32.12
N SER A 95 33.12 0.55 30.80
CA SER A 95 34.48 0.48 30.21
C SER A 95 34.83 1.66 29.30
N HIS A 96 33.93 2.63 29.13
CA HIS A 96 34.06 3.75 28.19
C HIS A 96 34.46 3.26 26.80
N SER A 97 33.91 2.11 26.39
CA SER A 97 34.17 1.52 25.09
C SER A 97 33.02 0.62 24.62
N TYR A 98 32.73 0.67 23.31
CA TYR A 98 31.64 -0.10 22.68
C TYR A 98 31.96 -0.42 21.21
N THR A 99 31.13 -1.26 20.59
CA THR A 99 31.25 -1.68 19.18
C THR A 99 29.90 -1.57 18.48
N ALA A 100 29.92 -1.36 17.16
CA ALA A 100 28.72 -1.02 16.39
C ALA A 100 27.59 -2.06 16.54
N GLY A 101 27.86 -3.33 16.23
CA GLY A 101 26.84 -4.39 16.19
C GLY A 101 26.05 -4.56 17.50
N PRO A 102 26.71 -4.90 18.63
CA PRO A 102 26.03 -5.05 19.93
C PRO A 102 25.31 -3.79 20.41
N THR A 103 25.83 -2.60 20.08
CA THR A 103 25.17 -1.33 20.42
C THR A 103 23.92 -1.10 19.58
N THR A 104 23.95 -1.42 18.29
CA THR A 104 22.75 -1.39 17.44
C THR A 104 21.67 -2.33 17.98
N VAL A 105 22.04 -3.54 18.41
CA VAL A 105 21.10 -4.50 19.02
C VAL A 105 20.50 -3.97 20.32
N TRP A 106 21.30 -3.33 21.17
CA TRP A 106 20.81 -2.65 22.37
C TRP A 106 19.78 -1.56 22.01
N GLN A 107 20.08 -0.72 21.02
CA GLN A 107 19.17 0.34 20.55
C GLN A 107 17.86 -0.23 19.98
N MET A 108 17.89 -1.38 19.30
CA MET A 108 16.66 -2.08 18.88
C MET A 108 15.81 -2.52 20.08
N GLY A 109 16.45 -3.04 21.14
CA GLY A 109 15.77 -3.38 22.39
C GLY A 109 15.14 -2.17 23.08
N VAL A 110 15.82 -1.02 23.03
CA VAL A 110 15.30 0.26 23.54
C VAL A 110 14.04 0.68 22.80
N VAL A 111 14.09 0.72 21.46
CA VAL A 111 12.94 1.08 20.62
C VAL A 111 11.76 0.16 20.91
N LEU A 112 11.98 -1.17 20.92
CA LEU A 112 10.92 -2.15 21.22
C LEU A 112 10.35 -1.96 22.63
N PHE A 113 11.18 -1.64 23.61
CA PHE A 113 10.71 -1.37 24.97
C PHE A 113 9.78 -0.15 24.99
N GLU A 114 10.22 0.97 24.40
CA GLU A 114 9.48 2.23 24.39
C GLU A 114 8.14 2.08 23.66
N THR A 115 8.09 1.37 22.53
CA THR A 115 6.86 1.09 21.77
C THR A 115 5.85 0.26 22.57
N LEU A 116 6.31 -0.74 23.34
CA LEU A 116 5.44 -1.66 24.08
C LEU A 116 5.00 -1.12 25.45
N HIS A 117 5.82 -0.27 26.09
CA HIS A 117 5.58 0.18 27.46
C HIS A 117 5.05 1.60 27.57
N LYS A 118 5.18 2.42 26.51
CA LYS A 118 4.90 3.87 26.54
C LYS A 118 5.65 4.55 27.70
N LYS A 119 6.92 4.18 27.88
CA LYS A 119 7.78 4.70 28.94
C LYS A 119 9.15 4.99 28.36
N GLU A 120 9.64 6.19 28.62
CA GLU A 120 11.01 6.56 28.29
C GLU A 120 11.99 5.54 28.89
N PHE A 121 12.84 5.00 28.04
CA PHE A 121 13.86 4.08 28.46
C PHE A 121 15.06 4.85 28.99
N THR A 122 15.64 4.35 30.08
CA THR A 122 16.95 4.83 30.54
C THR A 122 17.79 3.65 30.96
N SER A 123 18.98 3.52 30.37
CA SER A 123 19.89 2.41 30.57
C SER A 123 20.29 2.26 32.04
N THR A 124 20.50 3.37 32.75
CA THR A 124 20.80 3.37 34.19
C THR A 124 19.64 2.81 35.03
N ARG A 125 18.39 3.15 34.70
CA ARG A 125 17.20 2.63 35.39
C ARG A 125 16.96 1.15 35.07
N PHE A 126 17.20 0.74 33.83
CA PHE A 126 17.08 -0.65 33.42
C PHE A 126 18.12 -1.54 34.10
N VAL A 127 19.40 -1.16 34.04
CA VAL A 127 20.51 -1.91 34.67
C VAL A 127 20.34 -1.98 36.19
N SER A 128 19.88 -0.91 36.83
CA SER A 128 19.55 -0.90 38.28
C SER A 128 18.23 -1.60 38.64
N LYS A 129 17.56 -2.25 37.68
CA LYS A 129 16.27 -2.96 37.83
C LYS A 129 15.11 -2.08 38.32
N ARG A 130 15.22 -0.76 38.16
CA ARG A 130 14.18 0.26 38.42
C ARG A 130 13.24 0.45 37.23
N LEU A 131 13.66 0.01 36.04
CA LEU A 131 12.82 -0.18 34.85
C LEU A 131 12.81 -1.68 34.55
N ARG A 132 11.62 -2.25 34.29
CA ARG A 132 11.44 -3.70 34.10
C ARG A 132 10.51 -3.97 32.93
N ILE A 133 10.79 -5.06 32.22
CA ILE A 133 9.91 -5.60 31.18
C ILE A 133 8.61 -6.07 31.84
N SER A 134 7.48 -5.74 31.20
CA SER A 134 6.15 -6.10 31.69
C SER A 134 5.91 -7.60 31.58
N LYS A 135 5.48 -8.22 32.69
CA LYS A 135 5.04 -9.63 32.71
C LYS A 135 3.74 -9.91 31.95
N ARG A 136 3.10 -8.87 31.40
CA ARG A 136 1.88 -9.01 30.59
C ARG A 136 2.17 -9.35 29.13
N LEU A 137 3.42 -9.17 28.70
CA LEU A 137 3.84 -9.51 27.35
C LEU A 137 3.92 -11.04 27.19
N SER A 138 3.85 -11.54 25.96
CA SER A 138 4.10 -12.95 25.66
C SER A 138 5.52 -13.37 26.10
N GLN A 139 5.72 -14.65 26.38
CA GLN A 139 7.05 -15.16 26.75
C GLN A 139 8.07 -14.88 25.64
N ASP A 140 7.68 -15.09 24.38
CA ASP A 140 8.53 -14.80 23.23
C ASP A 140 8.97 -13.32 23.18
N CYS A 141 8.06 -12.39 23.45
CA CYS A 141 8.37 -10.96 23.47
C CYS A 141 9.27 -10.57 24.65
N GLN A 142 9.04 -11.16 25.83
CA GLN A 142 9.91 -10.99 27.00
C GLN A 142 11.32 -11.49 26.69
N ASP A 143 11.46 -12.72 26.20
CA ASP A 143 12.73 -13.35 25.88
C ASP A 143 13.49 -12.54 24.81
N PHE A 144 12.78 -12.02 23.81
CA PHE A 144 13.38 -11.18 22.77
C PHE A 144 13.93 -9.86 23.34
N LEU A 145 13.15 -9.16 24.18
CA LEU A 145 13.59 -7.93 24.85
C LEU A 145 14.79 -8.19 25.76
N GLU A 146 14.77 -9.28 26.51
CA GLU A 146 15.88 -9.67 27.40
C GLU A 146 17.16 -9.97 26.62
N GLN A 147 17.07 -10.67 25.50
CA GLN A 147 18.22 -10.92 24.61
C GLN A 147 18.81 -9.62 24.05
N CYS A 148 17.99 -8.68 23.57
CA CYS A 148 18.47 -7.41 23.05
C CYS A 148 19.12 -6.54 24.13
N LEU A 149 18.50 -6.51 25.32
CA LEU A 149 18.92 -5.69 26.46
C LEU A 149 19.84 -6.44 27.44
N THR A 150 20.53 -7.48 26.95
CA THR A 150 21.51 -8.22 27.76
C THR A 150 22.71 -7.33 28.10
N HIS A 151 23.14 -7.38 29.36
CA HIS A 151 24.20 -6.52 29.89
C HIS A 151 25.55 -6.74 29.20
N HIS A 152 25.89 -8.00 28.91
CA HIS A 152 27.12 -8.40 28.25
C HIS A 152 26.98 -8.31 26.72
N PRO A 153 27.72 -7.43 26.01
CA PRO A 153 27.52 -7.21 24.58
C PRO A 153 27.80 -8.45 23.73
N GLU A 154 28.70 -9.34 24.16
CA GLU A 154 29.02 -10.60 23.50
C GLU A 154 27.92 -11.66 23.59
N GLN A 155 26.97 -11.50 24.51
CA GLN A 155 25.82 -12.39 24.69
C GLN A 155 24.59 -11.90 23.91
N ARG A 156 24.62 -10.66 23.39
CA ARG A 156 23.54 -10.15 22.55
C ARG A 156 23.55 -10.89 21.20
N PRO A 157 22.38 -11.18 20.62
CA PRO A 157 22.30 -11.75 19.28
C PRO A 157 22.88 -10.78 18.25
N THR A 158 23.42 -11.33 17.16
CA THR A 158 23.74 -10.56 15.95
C THR A 158 22.47 -10.08 15.25
N LEU A 159 22.59 -9.07 14.38
CA LEU A 159 21.45 -8.60 13.59
C LEU A 159 20.85 -9.71 12.72
N GLU A 160 21.69 -10.58 12.17
CA GLU A 160 21.26 -11.74 11.37
C GLU A 160 20.50 -12.76 12.22
N GLN A 161 20.89 -12.94 13.49
CA GLN A 161 20.13 -13.78 14.43
C GLN A 161 18.80 -13.14 14.79
N LEU A 162 18.75 -11.83 15.05
CA LEU A 162 17.49 -11.10 15.28
C LEU A 162 16.53 -11.23 14.10
N GLN A 163 17.03 -11.07 12.87
CA GLN A 163 16.23 -11.23 11.66
C GLN A 163 15.62 -12.63 11.57
N ARG A 164 16.38 -13.67 11.91
CA ARG A 164 15.88 -15.06 11.95
C ARG A 164 14.82 -15.27 13.02
N LEU A 165 14.99 -14.68 14.22
CA LEU A 165 14.01 -14.75 15.29
C LEU A 165 12.68 -14.08 14.92
N LEU A 166 12.73 -12.99 14.14
CA LEU A 166 11.53 -12.26 13.70
C LEU A 166 10.87 -12.85 12.43
N SER A 167 11.54 -13.75 11.71
CA SER A 167 11.05 -14.27 10.42
C SER A 167 9.80 -15.16 10.51
N PRO A 168 9.66 -16.07 11.50
CA PRO A 168 8.47 -16.92 11.63
C PRO A 168 7.18 -16.15 11.91
N PHE A 169 7.28 -14.98 12.54
CA PHE A 169 6.12 -14.21 12.98
C PHE A 169 5.41 -13.46 11.86
N LEU A 170 6.02 -13.33 10.68
CA LEU A 170 5.58 -12.38 9.64
C LEU A 170 5.56 -13.02 8.24
N MET A 171 4.97 -14.21 8.11
CA MET A 171 4.58 -14.69 6.79
C MET A 171 3.37 -13.88 6.32
N ALA A 172 3.54 -13.12 5.24
CA ALA A 172 2.42 -12.39 4.66
C ALA A 172 1.29 -13.35 4.25
N THR A 173 0.06 -12.91 4.44
CA THR A 173 -1.10 -13.68 4.00
C THR A 173 -1.14 -13.77 2.48
N ILE A 174 -1.54 -14.93 1.96
CA ILE A 174 -1.79 -15.12 0.53
C ILE A 174 -3.29 -15.01 0.32
N THR A 175 -3.71 -14.17 -0.63
CA THR A 175 -5.13 -13.92 -0.93
C THR A 175 -5.37 -13.96 -2.42
N LEU A 176 -6.59 -14.28 -2.85
CA LEU A 176 -6.99 -14.08 -4.24
C LEU A 176 -7.40 -12.62 -4.45
N CYS A 177 -7.02 -12.08 -5.61
CA CYS A 177 -7.57 -10.82 -6.12
C CYS A 177 -8.28 -11.05 -7.46
N GLU A 178 -9.37 -10.35 -7.68
CA GLU A 178 -10.08 -10.36 -8.96
C GLU A 178 -9.30 -9.54 -10.01
N PRO A 179 -9.40 -9.87 -11.31
CA PRO A 179 -8.74 -9.12 -12.37
C PRO A 179 -9.00 -7.61 -12.35
N LEU A 180 -10.18 -7.20 -11.89
CA LEU A 180 -10.56 -5.80 -11.68
C LEU A 180 -9.63 -5.08 -10.70
N GLU A 181 -9.24 -5.75 -9.62
CA GLU A 181 -8.37 -5.17 -8.59
C GLU A 181 -6.99 -4.90 -9.18
N LEU A 182 -6.42 -5.85 -9.92
CA LEU A 182 -5.16 -5.63 -10.65
C LEU A 182 -5.30 -4.54 -11.71
N TYR A 183 -6.39 -4.53 -12.48
CA TYR A 183 -6.65 -3.46 -13.46
C TYR A 183 -6.61 -2.08 -12.78
N ASN A 184 -7.26 -1.94 -11.63
CA ASN A 184 -7.26 -0.69 -10.90
C ASN A 184 -5.91 -0.34 -10.30
N LEU A 185 -5.12 -1.31 -9.83
CA LEU A 185 -3.74 -1.07 -9.38
C LEU A 185 -2.86 -0.54 -10.53
N LEU A 186 -2.99 -1.12 -11.72
CA LEU A 186 -2.23 -0.67 -12.90
C LEU A 186 -2.62 0.75 -13.36
N ASN A 187 -3.83 1.22 -13.02
CA ASN A 187 -4.39 2.48 -13.50
C ASN A 187 -4.53 3.57 -12.44
N GLN A 188 -3.86 3.43 -11.27
CA GLN A 188 -3.82 4.53 -10.30
C GLN A 188 -2.92 5.67 -10.77
N PHE A 189 -3.39 6.91 -10.56
CA PHE A 189 -2.74 8.13 -11.02
C PHE A 189 -2.78 9.24 -9.97
N ARG A 190 -1.69 10.01 -9.86
CA ARG A 190 -1.60 11.23 -9.05
C ARG A 190 -1.22 12.43 -9.92
N SER A 191 0.02 12.90 -9.85
CA SER A 191 0.62 13.80 -10.85
C SER A 191 1.22 13.00 -12.02
N VAL A 192 1.66 11.78 -11.73
CA VAL A 192 2.20 10.78 -12.65
C VAL A 192 1.54 9.42 -12.34
N PRO A 193 1.65 8.41 -13.24
CA PRO A 193 1.25 7.04 -12.93
C PRO A 193 1.87 6.54 -11.63
N ARG A 194 1.08 5.89 -10.76
CA ARG A 194 1.62 5.32 -9.52
C ARG A 194 2.61 4.18 -9.79
N LEU A 195 2.54 3.55 -10.97
CA LEU A 195 3.50 2.54 -11.40
C LEU A 195 4.94 3.06 -11.48
N ALA A 196 5.15 4.38 -11.60
CA ALA A 196 6.49 4.98 -11.53
C ALA A 196 7.03 5.11 -10.09
N GLU A 197 6.17 4.96 -9.07
CA GLU A 197 6.60 4.93 -7.67
C GLU A 197 7.31 3.59 -7.38
N ILE A 198 8.61 3.63 -7.07
CA ILE A 198 9.48 2.45 -6.93
C ILE A 198 8.95 1.35 -5.98
N ASN A 199 8.21 1.74 -4.94
CA ASN A 199 7.70 0.84 -3.91
C ASN A 199 6.18 0.61 -4.01
N TYR A 200 5.55 0.91 -5.16
CA TYR A 200 4.10 0.81 -5.32
C TYR A 200 3.62 -0.61 -5.64
N LEU A 201 4.01 -1.17 -6.79
CA LEU A 201 3.50 -2.46 -7.25
C LEU A 201 4.65 -3.36 -7.71
N CYS A 202 4.76 -4.53 -7.08
CA CYS A 202 5.51 -5.66 -7.59
C CYS A 202 4.55 -6.62 -8.28
N LEU A 203 4.58 -6.67 -9.62
CA LEU A 203 3.79 -7.59 -10.41
C LEU A 203 4.68 -8.70 -10.98
N ILE A 204 4.41 -9.94 -10.58
CA ILE A 204 5.20 -11.11 -10.95
C ILE A 204 4.41 -12.02 -11.91
N ASP A 205 5.03 -12.33 -13.05
CA ASP A 205 4.59 -13.39 -13.94
C ASP A 205 5.30 -14.70 -13.57
N ALA A 206 4.55 -15.64 -13.00
CA ALA A 206 5.03 -16.95 -12.59
C ALA A 206 4.95 -18.01 -13.70
N ARG A 207 4.48 -17.67 -14.91
CA ARG A 207 4.43 -18.60 -16.05
C ARG A 207 5.83 -18.95 -16.55
N GLU A 208 5.89 -19.86 -17.50
CA GLU A 208 7.13 -20.20 -18.19
C GLU A 208 7.69 -18.99 -18.94
N THR A 209 9.03 -18.91 -19.03
CA THR A 209 9.71 -17.77 -19.69
C THR A 209 9.26 -17.57 -21.14
N GLN A 210 8.89 -18.66 -21.84
CA GLN A 210 8.41 -18.59 -23.22
C GLN A 210 7.03 -17.91 -23.33
N ASP A 211 6.13 -18.17 -22.38
CA ASP A 211 4.80 -17.53 -22.33
C ASP A 211 4.94 -16.03 -22.05
N TYR A 212 5.82 -15.67 -21.10
CA TYR A 212 6.12 -14.28 -20.78
C TYR A 212 6.63 -13.50 -22.00
N ARG A 213 7.58 -14.08 -22.76
CA ARG A 213 8.15 -13.47 -23.97
C ARG A 213 7.12 -13.29 -25.08
N THR A 214 6.12 -14.16 -25.15
CA THR A 214 5.06 -14.08 -26.14
C THR A 214 4.10 -12.93 -25.82
N SER A 215 3.62 -12.85 -24.59
CA SER A 215 2.82 -11.73 -24.08
C SER A 215 2.65 -11.83 -22.58
N HIS A 216 2.74 -10.71 -21.87
CA HIS A 216 2.55 -10.59 -20.42
C HIS A 216 1.76 -9.33 -20.09
N ILE A 217 1.25 -9.25 -18.85
CA ILE A 217 0.60 -8.02 -18.34
C ILE A 217 1.67 -6.93 -18.26
N ILE A 218 1.33 -5.69 -18.64
CA ILE A 218 2.26 -4.56 -18.56
C ILE A 218 2.96 -4.49 -17.20
N THR A 219 4.22 -4.05 -17.21
CA THR A 219 5.10 -3.92 -16.03
C THR A 219 5.43 -5.21 -15.28
N ALA A 220 4.88 -6.37 -15.67
CA ALA A 220 5.17 -7.63 -15.00
C ALA A 220 6.64 -8.06 -15.17
N LYS A 221 7.23 -8.56 -14.10
CA LYS A 221 8.57 -9.15 -14.07
C LYS A 221 8.45 -10.67 -14.03
N THR A 222 9.28 -11.37 -14.80
CA THR A 222 9.34 -12.84 -14.75
C THR A 222 10.20 -13.30 -13.57
N VAL A 223 9.80 -14.41 -12.94
CA VAL A 223 10.61 -15.12 -11.92
C VAL A 223 11.44 -16.22 -12.57
N LYS A 224 12.66 -16.43 -12.04
CA LYS A 224 13.51 -17.55 -12.43
C LYS A 224 13.23 -18.74 -11.52
N THR A 225 13.28 -19.95 -12.07
CA THR A 225 13.26 -21.20 -11.31
C THR A 225 14.63 -21.86 -11.39
N ASP A 226 15.12 -22.41 -10.28
CA ASP A 226 16.32 -23.25 -10.30
C ASP A 226 16.03 -24.67 -10.82
N SER A 227 17.06 -25.52 -10.85
CA SER A 227 16.98 -26.92 -11.26
C SER A 227 16.00 -27.75 -10.41
N ASP A 228 15.73 -27.31 -9.18
CA ASP A 228 14.83 -27.99 -8.24
C ASP A 228 13.40 -27.44 -8.32
N GLY A 229 13.13 -26.54 -9.28
CA GLY A 229 11.82 -25.92 -9.50
C GLY A 229 11.48 -24.82 -8.49
N LYS A 230 12.43 -24.40 -7.66
CA LYS A 230 12.20 -23.35 -6.66
C LYS A 230 12.33 -21.97 -7.28
N PHE A 231 11.35 -21.11 -6.98
CA PHE A 231 11.34 -19.73 -7.45
C PHE A 231 12.41 -18.89 -6.75
N HIS A 232 13.13 -18.11 -7.55
CA HIS A 232 14.06 -17.08 -7.12
C HIS A 232 13.48 -15.70 -7.41
N LEU A 233 13.49 -14.86 -6.39
CA LEU A 233 13.05 -13.48 -6.50
C LEU A 233 13.99 -12.70 -7.43
N PRO A 234 13.48 -11.80 -8.30
CA PRO A 234 14.35 -10.94 -9.08
C PRO A 234 15.23 -10.09 -8.16
N GLU A 235 16.55 -10.07 -8.38
CA GLU A 235 17.54 -9.37 -7.53
C GLU A 235 17.25 -7.88 -7.31
N VAL A 236 16.48 -7.26 -8.20
CA VAL A 236 16.16 -5.81 -8.17
C VAL A 236 14.87 -5.51 -7.39
N VAL A 237 14.21 -6.50 -6.80
CA VAL A 237 12.91 -6.33 -6.13
C VAL A 237 13.06 -6.57 -4.63
N GLU A 238 13.08 -5.49 -3.86
CA GLU A 238 12.95 -5.51 -2.41
C GLU A 238 11.47 -5.70 -2.02
N VAL A 239 10.99 -6.95 -2.05
CA VAL A 239 9.58 -7.32 -1.84
C VAL A 239 9.03 -6.81 -0.51
N ASN A 240 9.85 -6.77 0.54
CA ASN A 240 9.48 -6.23 1.86
C ASN A 240 9.09 -4.75 1.82
N THR A 241 9.53 -3.98 0.82
CA THR A 241 9.21 -2.55 0.69
C THR A 241 7.98 -2.26 -0.18
N MET A 242 7.44 -3.26 -0.88
CA MET A 242 6.40 -3.08 -1.92
C MET A 242 5.01 -2.91 -1.32
N GLN A 243 4.24 -1.91 -1.75
CA GLN A 243 2.87 -1.64 -1.26
C GLN A 243 1.89 -2.72 -1.68
N TYR A 244 2.04 -3.20 -2.91
CA TYR A 244 1.26 -4.29 -3.47
C TYR A 244 2.20 -5.33 -4.05
N VAL A 245 2.00 -6.59 -3.67
CA VAL A 245 2.71 -7.74 -4.24
C VAL A 245 1.66 -8.61 -4.91
N VAL A 246 1.72 -8.70 -6.24
CA VAL A 246 0.74 -9.42 -7.05
C VAL A 246 1.48 -10.44 -7.91
N VAL A 247 0.97 -11.67 -7.93
CA VAL A 247 1.50 -12.76 -8.76
C VAL A 247 0.38 -13.38 -9.59
N TYR A 248 0.71 -13.78 -10.81
CA TYR A 248 -0.20 -14.52 -11.67
C TYR A 248 0.55 -15.62 -12.42
N ASP A 249 -0.17 -16.69 -12.73
CA ASP A 249 0.24 -17.70 -13.69
C ASP A 249 -0.72 -17.68 -14.89
N SER A 250 -0.88 -18.79 -15.60
CA SER A 250 -1.82 -18.87 -16.71
C SER A 250 -3.29 -18.83 -16.29
N LYS A 251 -3.67 -19.48 -15.17
CA LYS A 251 -5.10 -19.79 -14.89
C LYS A 251 -5.49 -20.07 -13.42
N THR A 252 -4.62 -19.92 -12.41
CA THR A 252 -4.96 -20.21 -11.00
C THR A 252 -6.25 -19.50 -10.59
N SER A 253 -7.25 -20.26 -10.13
CA SER A 253 -8.55 -19.74 -9.70
C SER A 253 -8.88 -19.99 -8.22
N SER A 254 -8.12 -20.84 -7.55
CA SER A 254 -8.24 -21.17 -6.12
C SER A 254 -6.84 -21.22 -5.48
N LEU A 255 -6.76 -20.97 -4.17
CA LEU A 255 -5.51 -21.14 -3.39
C LEU A 255 -5.34 -22.59 -2.90
N ASP A 256 -6.40 -23.39 -2.91
CA ASP A 256 -6.39 -24.78 -2.47
C ASP A 256 -5.82 -25.73 -3.54
N GLU A 257 -5.69 -25.24 -4.77
CA GLU A 257 -5.19 -26.03 -5.91
C GLU A 257 -3.70 -25.73 -6.15
N PRO A 258 -2.88 -26.75 -6.46
CA PRO A 258 -1.49 -26.55 -6.81
C PRO A 258 -1.38 -25.72 -8.09
N GLY A 259 -0.53 -24.70 -8.07
CA GLY A 259 -0.34 -23.82 -9.22
C GLY A 259 0.90 -22.97 -9.05
N ARG A 260 1.56 -22.65 -10.17
CA ARG A 260 2.81 -21.89 -10.19
C ARG A 260 2.68 -20.54 -9.49
N ALA A 261 1.51 -19.90 -9.58
CA ALA A 261 1.24 -18.64 -8.88
C ALA A 261 1.20 -18.82 -7.35
N VAL A 262 0.60 -19.91 -6.85
CA VAL A 262 0.51 -20.21 -5.41
C VAL A 262 1.89 -20.58 -4.87
N ASP A 263 2.66 -21.39 -5.60
CA ASP A 263 4.03 -21.76 -5.23
C ASP A 263 4.95 -20.52 -5.18
N CYS A 264 4.84 -19.64 -6.17
CA CYS A 264 5.56 -18.37 -6.18
C CYS A 264 5.09 -17.44 -5.04
N ALA A 265 3.78 -17.38 -4.76
CA ALA A 265 3.23 -16.61 -3.65
C ALA A 265 3.78 -17.07 -2.30
N ASN A 266 3.94 -18.39 -2.08
CA ASN A 266 4.53 -18.96 -0.87
C ASN A 266 5.99 -18.54 -0.66
N VAL A 267 6.75 -18.35 -1.75
CA VAL A 267 8.13 -17.82 -1.67
C VAL A 267 8.10 -16.32 -1.36
N LEU A 268 7.26 -15.55 -2.06
CA LEU A 268 7.09 -14.11 -1.83
C LEU A 268 6.61 -13.80 -0.40
N ALA A 269 5.69 -14.59 0.13
CA ALA A 269 5.09 -14.39 1.45
C ALA A 269 6.12 -14.48 2.60
N LYS A 270 7.24 -15.17 2.39
CA LYS A 270 8.35 -15.25 3.35
C LYS A 270 9.15 -13.96 3.45
N ALA A 271 9.09 -13.11 2.43
CA ALA A 271 9.86 -11.88 2.31
C ALA A 271 8.98 -10.63 2.25
N SER A 272 7.69 -10.76 1.99
CA SER A 272 6.75 -9.65 1.90
C SER A 272 6.25 -9.21 3.27
N LEU A 273 6.07 -7.90 3.45
CA LEU A 273 5.31 -7.35 4.59
C LEU A 273 3.83 -7.18 4.26
N SER A 274 3.51 -6.89 2.99
CA SER A 274 2.14 -6.76 2.51
C SER A 274 1.59 -8.11 2.06
N PRO A 275 0.26 -8.35 2.14
CA PRO A 275 -0.36 -9.54 1.58
C PRO A 275 0.06 -9.80 0.13
N VAL A 276 0.29 -11.06 -0.21
CA VAL A 276 0.59 -11.48 -1.57
C VAL A 276 -0.71 -11.85 -2.27
N HIS A 277 -1.02 -11.18 -3.36
CA HIS A 277 -2.26 -11.36 -4.09
C HIS A 277 -2.04 -12.24 -5.32
N VAL A 278 -2.78 -13.33 -5.43
CA VAL A 278 -2.82 -14.20 -6.61
C VAL A 278 -3.96 -13.75 -7.52
N VAL A 279 -3.69 -13.48 -8.79
CA VAL A 279 -4.72 -13.04 -9.75
C VAL A 279 -5.62 -14.22 -10.14
N LYS A 280 -6.89 -14.14 -9.76
CA LYS A 280 -7.87 -15.21 -10.01
C LYS A 280 -8.19 -15.35 -11.50
N GLY A 281 -7.94 -16.54 -12.04
CA GLY A 281 -8.02 -16.89 -13.45
C GLY A 281 -6.77 -16.53 -14.26
N GLY A 282 -5.70 -16.07 -13.59
CA GLY A 282 -4.39 -15.80 -14.17
C GLY A 282 -4.38 -14.86 -15.38
N PHE A 283 -3.35 -15.01 -16.20
CA PHE A 283 -3.15 -14.26 -17.44
C PHE A 283 -4.31 -14.45 -18.42
N GLN A 284 -4.87 -15.65 -18.53
CA GLN A 284 -5.94 -15.93 -19.49
C GLN A 284 -7.18 -15.09 -19.22
N ARG A 285 -7.66 -15.06 -17.97
CA ARG A 285 -8.83 -14.27 -17.60
C ARG A 285 -8.54 -12.77 -17.65
N PHE A 286 -7.38 -12.34 -17.17
CA PHE A 286 -7.02 -10.93 -17.20
C PHE A 286 -6.89 -10.40 -18.63
N SER A 287 -6.19 -11.11 -19.52
CA SER A 287 -6.00 -10.70 -20.92
C SER A 287 -7.28 -10.76 -21.75
N ALA A 288 -8.24 -11.62 -21.40
CA ALA A 288 -9.56 -11.64 -22.02
C ALA A 288 -10.38 -10.39 -21.66
N LEU A 289 -10.26 -9.90 -20.41
CA LEU A 289 -10.96 -8.70 -19.94
C LEU A 289 -10.28 -7.40 -20.40
N TYR A 290 -8.95 -7.37 -20.35
CA TYR A 290 -8.13 -6.18 -20.58
C TYR A 290 -7.03 -6.44 -21.64
N PRO A 291 -7.40 -6.76 -22.89
CA PRO A 291 -6.45 -7.13 -23.94
C PRO A 291 -5.48 -6.01 -24.34
N PHE A 292 -5.77 -4.76 -23.97
CA PHE A 292 -4.94 -3.57 -24.20
C PHE A 292 -3.87 -3.35 -23.12
N LEU A 293 -3.91 -4.11 -22.00
CA LEU A 293 -2.90 -4.07 -20.93
C LEU A 293 -1.91 -5.24 -21.02
N ARG A 294 -1.78 -5.86 -22.20
CA ARG A 294 -0.76 -6.88 -22.47
C ARG A 294 0.30 -6.33 -23.41
N THR A 295 1.52 -6.81 -23.25
CA THR A 295 2.67 -6.37 -24.03
C THR A 295 3.63 -7.54 -24.23
N ALA A 296 4.53 -7.42 -25.21
CA ALA A 296 5.75 -8.24 -25.31
C ALA A 296 7.01 -7.42 -24.98
N LYS A 297 6.86 -6.09 -24.80
CA LYS A 297 7.94 -5.19 -24.42
C LYS A 297 8.13 -5.21 -22.92
N ILE A 298 9.40 -5.18 -22.53
CA ILE A 298 9.81 -4.99 -21.15
C ILE A 298 9.62 -3.52 -20.78
N LEU A 299 8.75 -3.22 -19.80
CA LEU A 299 8.39 -1.87 -19.39
C LEU A 299 8.66 -1.68 -17.88
N TYR A 300 9.90 -1.38 -17.52
CA TYR A 300 10.28 -1.14 -16.12
C TYR A 300 11.18 0.06 -15.90
N THR A 301 11.58 0.81 -16.95
CA THR A 301 12.36 2.03 -16.74
C THR A 301 11.43 3.12 -16.20
N ILE A 302 11.95 4.03 -15.38
CA ILE A 302 11.15 5.13 -14.82
C ILE A 302 10.50 5.94 -15.96
N THR A 303 11.25 6.22 -17.03
CA THR A 303 10.73 6.93 -18.21
C THR A 303 9.59 6.17 -18.90
N ASP A 304 9.69 4.85 -19.07
CA ASP A 304 8.58 4.06 -19.62
C ASP A 304 7.35 4.15 -18.72
N LEU A 305 7.55 4.02 -17.40
CA LEU A 305 6.49 3.99 -16.39
C LEU A 305 5.77 5.34 -16.26
N GLU A 306 6.49 6.46 -16.35
CA GLU A 306 5.93 7.81 -16.31
C GLU A 306 5.10 8.15 -17.56
N ASN A 307 5.42 7.53 -18.70
CA ASN A 307 4.74 7.76 -19.98
C ASN A 307 3.66 6.71 -20.29
N LEU A 308 3.33 5.82 -19.35
CA LEU A 308 2.27 4.84 -19.54
C LEU A 308 0.92 5.51 -19.79
N LYS A 309 0.19 4.98 -20.78
CA LYS A 309 -1.20 5.33 -21.01
C LYS A 309 -2.06 4.77 -19.88
N ILE A 310 -2.65 5.66 -19.08
CA ILE A 310 -3.50 5.30 -17.94
C ILE A 310 -4.97 5.36 -18.32
N TYR A 311 -5.68 4.28 -18.04
CA TYR A 311 -7.11 4.15 -18.28
C TYR A 311 -7.92 4.65 -17.06
N PRO A 312 -9.19 5.04 -17.27
CA PRO A 312 -10.13 5.26 -16.18
C PRO A 312 -10.20 4.08 -15.21
N VAL A 313 -10.34 4.38 -13.92
CA VAL A 313 -10.58 3.36 -12.88
C VAL A 313 -11.92 2.69 -13.16
N GLU A 314 -11.95 1.37 -13.06
CA GLU A 314 -13.17 0.58 -13.21
C GLU A 314 -13.81 0.36 -11.85
N THR A 315 -15.09 0.70 -11.74
CA THR A 315 -15.84 0.63 -10.47
C THR A 315 -16.83 -0.52 -10.49
N ILE A 316 -17.33 -0.94 -11.66
CA ILE A 316 -18.13 -2.15 -11.82
C ILE A 316 -17.59 -2.90 -13.01
N THR A 317 -17.17 -4.16 -12.79
CA THR A 317 -16.50 -5.01 -13.79
C THR A 317 -17.23 -5.00 -15.13
N GLY A 318 -16.54 -4.51 -16.15
CA GLY A 318 -16.96 -4.43 -17.54
C GLY A 318 -18.11 -3.46 -17.82
N LEU A 319 -18.47 -2.57 -16.89
CA LEU A 319 -19.72 -1.80 -16.96
C LEU A 319 -19.59 -0.32 -16.60
N LEU A 320 -18.87 0.01 -15.51
CA LEU A 320 -18.80 1.40 -15.02
C LEU A 320 -17.35 1.81 -14.78
N TYR A 321 -16.98 2.96 -15.34
CA TYR A 321 -15.65 3.54 -15.26
C TYR A 321 -15.71 4.98 -14.76
N MET A 322 -14.63 5.41 -14.13
CA MET A 322 -14.47 6.76 -13.61
C MET A 322 -13.10 7.32 -13.98
N GLY A 323 -13.12 8.46 -14.69
CA GLY A 323 -11.91 9.07 -15.24
C GLY A 323 -11.93 10.59 -15.21
N ASP A 324 -10.86 11.17 -15.71
CA ASP A 324 -10.77 12.60 -15.94
C ASP A 324 -11.20 12.99 -17.36
N GLN A 325 -11.19 14.31 -17.61
CA GLN A 325 -11.58 14.87 -18.89
C GLN A 325 -10.65 14.46 -20.05
N LYS A 326 -9.35 14.29 -19.81
CA LYS A 326 -8.42 13.86 -20.86
C LYS A 326 -8.76 12.45 -21.30
N GLN A 327 -9.04 11.56 -20.33
CA GLN A 327 -9.41 10.18 -20.61
C GLN A 327 -10.75 10.05 -21.33
N SER A 328 -11.74 10.90 -21.02
CA SER A 328 -13.03 10.89 -21.72
C SER A 328 -12.99 11.46 -23.13
N MET A 329 -11.93 12.19 -23.50
CA MET A 329 -11.74 12.75 -24.84
C MET A 329 -10.74 11.94 -25.67
N ASP A 330 -10.04 10.97 -25.07
CA ASP A 330 -9.11 10.09 -25.77
C ASP A 330 -9.87 8.98 -26.51
N THR A 331 -9.98 9.13 -27.83
CA THR A 331 -10.68 8.17 -28.69
C THR A 331 -10.11 6.75 -28.62
N SER A 332 -8.82 6.59 -28.32
CA SER A 332 -8.21 5.28 -28.17
C SER A 332 -8.62 4.62 -26.87
N ILE A 333 -8.71 5.37 -25.76
CA ILE A 333 -9.26 4.87 -24.48
C ILE A 333 -10.72 4.45 -24.65
N LEU A 334 -11.54 5.30 -25.28
CA LEU A 334 -12.97 5.01 -25.48
C LEU A 334 -13.17 3.73 -26.31
N LYS A 335 -12.35 3.52 -27.35
CA LYS A 335 -12.39 2.31 -28.19
C LYS A 335 -11.90 1.06 -27.46
N ASP A 336 -10.75 1.13 -26.80
CA ASP A 336 -10.17 0.02 -26.03
C ASP A 336 -11.14 -0.47 -24.95
N LEU A 337 -11.75 0.47 -24.23
CA LEU A 337 -12.75 0.20 -23.20
C LEU A 337 -14.14 -0.05 -23.76
N LYS A 338 -14.38 0.12 -25.07
CA LYS A 338 -15.70 -0.03 -25.71
C LYS A 338 -16.78 0.82 -25.00
N ILE A 339 -16.45 2.06 -24.65
CA ILE A 339 -17.38 2.99 -24.00
C ILE A 339 -18.50 3.35 -24.97
N SER A 340 -19.74 3.18 -24.53
CA SER A 340 -20.95 3.47 -25.31
C SER A 340 -21.75 4.65 -24.74
N ALA A 341 -21.40 5.10 -23.53
CA ALA A 341 -22.02 6.23 -22.87
C ALA A 341 -21.05 6.99 -21.97
N VAL A 342 -21.19 8.31 -21.92
CA VAL A 342 -20.37 9.20 -21.09
C VAL A 342 -21.26 10.14 -20.28
N VAL A 343 -21.05 10.19 -18.96
CA VAL A 343 -21.62 11.20 -18.07
C VAL A 343 -20.55 12.24 -17.78
N THR A 344 -20.72 13.47 -18.26
CA THR A 344 -19.77 14.57 -18.02
C THR A 344 -20.32 15.52 -16.97
N ILE A 345 -19.55 15.76 -15.91
CA ILE A 345 -19.89 16.72 -14.85
C ILE A 345 -18.87 17.85 -14.91
N SER A 346 -19.18 18.90 -15.67
CA SER A 346 -18.30 20.04 -15.92
C SER A 346 -19.09 21.29 -16.26
N HIS A 347 -18.54 22.46 -15.94
CA HIS A 347 -19.13 23.75 -16.29
C HIS A 347 -18.98 24.10 -17.78
N LEU A 348 -18.09 23.41 -18.50
CA LEU A 348 -17.87 23.62 -19.93
C LEU A 348 -18.67 22.58 -20.74
N PRO A 349 -19.50 23.00 -21.72
CA PRO A 349 -20.18 22.08 -22.61
C PRO A 349 -19.15 21.36 -23.50
N GLN A 350 -19.32 20.04 -23.65
CA GLN A 350 -18.49 19.17 -24.50
C GLN A 350 -19.37 18.13 -25.18
N THR A 351 -20.02 18.52 -26.28
CA THR A 351 -21.03 17.68 -26.97
C THR A 351 -20.55 17.19 -28.33
N ASP A 352 -19.95 18.05 -29.14
CA ASP A 352 -19.83 17.81 -30.59
C ASP A 352 -18.98 16.59 -30.97
N SER A 353 -17.94 16.28 -30.19
CA SER A 353 -17.03 15.17 -30.51
C SER A 353 -17.58 13.78 -30.17
N LEU A 354 -18.35 13.63 -29.08
CA LEU A 354 -18.82 12.32 -28.61
C LEU A 354 -20.01 11.81 -29.41
N GLU A 355 -20.90 12.73 -29.80
CA GLU A 355 -22.07 12.43 -30.63
C GLU A 355 -21.64 11.91 -32.00
N SER A 356 -20.59 12.51 -32.59
CA SER A 356 -20.01 12.05 -33.86
C SER A 356 -19.47 10.61 -33.81
N MET A 357 -19.16 10.10 -32.61
CA MET A 357 -18.70 8.73 -32.38
C MET A 357 -19.83 7.74 -32.06
N GLY A 358 -21.09 8.18 -32.04
CA GLY A 358 -22.24 7.37 -31.64
C GLY A 358 -22.28 7.04 -30.14
N ILE A 359 -21.60 7.85 -29.31
CA ILE A 359 -21.55 7.66 -27.86
C ILE A 359 -22.69 8.47 -27.22
N ASN A 360 -23.51 7.82 -26.40
CA ASN A 360 -24.57 8.50 -25.67
C ASN A 360 -23.98 9.44 -24.62
N HIS A 361 -24.44 10.69 -24.58
CA HIS A 361 -23.85 11.69 -23.68
C HIS A 361 -24.89 12.27 -22.72
N LEU A 362 -24.52 12.35 -21.44
CA LEU A 362 -25.26 13.10 -20.43
C LEU A 362 -24.34 14.19 -19.85
N ASN A 363 -24.63 15.44 -20.18
CA ASN A 363 -23.91 16.59 -19.63
C ASN A 363 -24.64 17.17 -18.40
N ILE A 364 -23.88 17.39 -17.33
CA ILE A 364 -24.32 17.99 -16.08
C ILE A 364 -23.43 19.22 -15.82
N ALA A 365 -23.99 20.40 -16.05
CA ALA A 365 -23.30 21.68 -15.97
C ALA A 365 -23.04 22.10 -14.52
N LEU A 366 -22.01 21.53 -13.88
CA LEU A 366 -21.67 21.79 -12.48
C LEU A 366 -20.16 21.98 -12.25
N SER A 367 -19.83 22.98 -11.45
CA SER A 367 -18.48 23.22 -10.93
C SER A 367 -18.19 22.30 -9.73
N ASP A 368 -16.94 22.31 -9.26
CA ASP A 368 -16.51 21.54 -8.08
C ASP A 368 -16.46 22.46 -6.86
N SER A 369 -17.59 23.07 -6.50
CA SER A 369 -17.69 23.98 -5.36
C SER A 369 -18.53 23.39 -4.23
N LEU A 370 -18.44 23.97 -3.04
CA LEU A 370 -19.19 23.51 -1.86
C LEU A 370 -20.69 23.79 -1.99
N GLU A 371 -21.05 24.79 -2.78
CA GLU A 371 -22.41 25.30 -3.02
C GLU A 371 -23.08 24.65 -4.24
N SER A 372 -22.33 23.87 -5.02
CA SER A 372 -22.84 23.23 -6.23
C SER A 372 -23.89 22.17 -5.90
N ASP A 373 -25.05 22.25 -6.53
CA ASP A 373 -26.15 21.30 -6.34
C ASP A 373 -26.04 20.10 -7.29
N LEU A 374 -25.33 19.06 -6.84
CA LEU A 374 -25.27 17.77 -7.53
C LEU A 374 -26.47 16.87 -7.18
N TYR A 375 -27.08 17.08 -6.02
CA TYR A 375 -28.20 16.31 -5.50
C TYR A 375 -29.37 16.28 -6.46
N SER A 376 -29.78 17.44 -6.99
CA SER A 376 -30.88 17.55 -7.95
C SER A 376 -30.66 16.73 -9.23
N SER A 377 -29.40 16.41 -9.55
CA SER A 377 -29.05 15.60 -10.72
C SER A 377 -28.91 14.10 -10.42
N PHE A 378 -28.85 13.67 -9.15
CA PHE A 378 -28.57 12.26 -8.80
C PHE A 378 -29.56 11.29 -9.43
N GLN A 379 -30.87 11.56 -9.34
CA GLN A 379 -31.89 10.67 -9.92
C GLN A 379 -31.73 10.52 -11.44
N LYS A 380 -31.49 11.63 -12.15
CA LYS A 380 -31.28 11.64 -13.60
C LYS A 380 -30.02 10.85 -13.98
N ILE A 381 -28.91 11.09 -13.30
CA ILE A 381 -27.65 10.42 -13.56
C ILE A 381 -27.74 8.92 -13.25
N CYS A 382 -28.32 8.55 -12.10
CA CYS A 382 -28.47 7.15 -11.72
C CYS A 382 -29.37 6.39 -12.70
N SER A 383 -30.45 7.03 -13.18
CA SER A 383 -31.32 6.44 -14.19
C SER A 383 -30.59 6.21 -15.52
N PHE A 384 -29.79 7.18 -15.97
CA PHE A 384 -28.98 7.06 -17.17
C PHE A 384 -27.95 5.93 -17.06
N ILE A 385 -27.15 5.90 -15.98
CA ILE A 385 -26.17 4.84 -15.75
C ILE A 385 -26.87 3.48 -15.66
N GLY A 386 -27.97 3.40 -14.90
CA GLY A 386 -28.74 2.17 -14.70
C GLY A 386 -29.36 1.61 -15.99
N LEU A 387 -29.77 2.46 -16.93
CA LEU A 387 -30.20 2.03 -18.27
C LEU A 387 -29.07 1.33 -19.01
N HIS A 388 -27.90 1.94 -19.06
CA HIS A 388 -26.74 1.40 -19.77
C HIS A 388 -26.17 0.14 -19.11
N VAL A 389 -26.08 0.11 -17.78
CA VAL A 389 -25.62 -1.05 -17.01
C VAL A 389 -26.53 -2.26 -17.22
N ARG A 390 -27.86 -2.07 -17.21
CA ARG A 390 -28.83 -3.15 -17.51
C ARG A 390 -28.71 -3.65 -18.94
N ALA A 391 -28.42 -2.77 -19.89
CA ALA A 391 -28.16 -3.12 -21.28
C ALA A 391 -26.77 -3.74 -21.52
N ARG A 392 -25.97 -4.01 -20.46
CA ARG A 392 -24.59 -4.52 -20.55
C ARG A 392 -23.66 -3.62 -21.36
N SER A 393 -23.96 -2.33 -21.41
CA SER A 393 -23.21 -1.30 -22.12
C SER A 393 -22.36 -0.49 -21.15
N ARG A 394 -21.22 0.04 -21.62
CA ARG A 394 -20.15 0.57 -20.77
C ARG A 394 -20.26 2.07 -20.62
N VAL A 395 -20.24 2.55 -19.38
CA VAL A 395 -20.40 3.96 -19.03
C VAL A 395 -19.11 4.52 -18.44
N LEU A 396 -18.68 5.68 -18.92
CA LEU A 396 -17.61 6.46 -18.31
C LEU A 396 -18.18 7.71 -17.62
N ILE A 397 -17.95 7.85 -16.32
CA ILE A 397 -18.23 9.07 -15.57
C ILE A 397 -16.96 9.93 -15.58
N SER A 398 -17.07 11.17 -16.09
CA SER A 398 -15.95 12.08 -16.26
C SER A 398 -16.21 13.46 -15.63
N SER A 399 -15.14 14.05 -15.12
CA SER A 399 -15.06 15.43 -14.65
C SER A 399 -13.62 15.91 -14.85
N ARG A 400 -13.35 17.21 -14.64
CA ARG A 400 -12.01 17.79 -14.88
C ARG A 400 -10.85 17.00 -14.27
N GLN A 401 -11.03 16.44 -13.06
CA GLN A 401 -9.98 15.69 -12.35
C GLN A 401 -10.37 14.24 -12.01
N GLY A 402 -11.63 13.83 -12.20
CA GLY A 402 -12.07 12.47 -11.85
C GLY A 402 -12.00 12.10 -10.35
N ARG A 403 -11.88 13.07 -9.43
CA ARG A 403 -11.66 12.83 -7.98
C ARG A 403 -12.85 13.15 -7.08
N SER A 404 -13.49 14.29 -7.27
CA SER A 404 -14.57 14.76 -6.38
C SER A 404 -15.95 14.43 -6.96
N ARG A 405 -16.39 15.17 -7.99
CA ARG A 405 -17.69 14.99 -8.66
C ARG A 405 -17.95 13.56 -9.14
N CYS A 406 -16.99 12.95 -9.83
CA CYS A 406 -17.18 11.58 -10.32
C CYS A 406 -17.35 10.58 -9.17
N SER A 407 -16.58 10.74 -8.10
CA SER A 407 -16.68 9.87 -6.92
C SER A 407 -18.03 10.05 -6.24
N ALA A 408 -18.50 11.29 -6.10
CA ALA A 408 -19.82 11.56 -5.54
C ALA A 408 -20.94 10.92 -6.38
N VAL A 409 -20.92 11.10 -7.70
CA VAL A 409 -21.90 10.47 -8.60
C VAL A 409 -21.83 8.95 -8.55
N THR A 410 -20.63 8.37 -8.52
CA THR A 410 -20.46 6.91 -8.45
C THR A 410 -21.01 6.36 -7.14
N ILE A 411 -20.72 7.02 -6.02
CA ILE A 411 -21.27 6.66 -4.70
C ILE A 411 -22.81 6.75 -4.71
N ALA A 412 -23.37 7.85 -5.24
CA ALA A 412 -24.81 8.01 -5.35
C ALA A 412 -25.46 6.88 -6.17
N PHE A 413 -24.81 6.45 -7.25
CA PHE A 413 -25.25 5.31 -8.07
C PHE A 413 -25.19 3.98 -7.31
N LEU A 414 -24.10 3.72 -6.57
CA LEU A 414 -23.97 2.50 -5.77
C LEU A 414 -25.08 2.40 -4.72
N MET A 415 -25.35 3.51 -4.02
CA MET A 415 -26.46 3.60 -3.05
C MET A 415 -27.81 3.37 -3.73
N HIS A 416 -28.06 4.04 -4.85
CA HIS A 416 -29.32 3.96 -5.57
C HIS A 416 -29.62 2.54 -6.08
N ASN A 417 -28.63 1.91 -6.73
CA ASN A 417 -28.78 0.66 -7.46
C ASN A 417 -28.60 -0.59 -6.58
N PHE A 418 -27.67 -0.57 -5.63
CA PHE A 418 -27.38 -1.72 -4.75
C PHE A 418 -27.93 -1.57 -3.33
N LYS A 419 -28.60 -0.45 -3.03
CA LYS A 419 -29.14 -0.13 -1.70
C LYS A 419 -28.07 -0.13 -0.61
N TYR A 420 -26.84 0.20 -0.99
CA TYR A 420 -25.73 0.39 -0.05
C TYR A 420 -25.94 1.66 0.77
N THR A 421 -25.41 1.65 1.99
CA THR A 421 -25.22 2.88 2.77
C THR A 421 -24.13 3.74 2.12
N LEU A 422 -24.07 5.01 2.50
CA LEU A 422 -22.97 5.90 2.15
C LEU A 422 -21.63 5.31 2.62
N GLU A 423 -21.57 4.79 3.86
CA GLU A 423 -20.36 4.14 4.37
C GLU A 423 -19.92 2.92 3.55
N THR A 424 -20.85 2.02 3.20
CA THR A 424 -20.52 0.83 2.39
C THR A 424 -20.05 1.24 1.00
N SER A 425 -20.72 2.21 0.37
CA SER A 425 -20.36 2.71 -0.96
C SER A 425 -19.01 3.43 -0.94
N TRP A 426 -18.71 4.16 0.13
CA TRP A 426 -17.42 4.81 0.33
C TRP A 426 -16.29 3.80 0.49
N LYS A 427 -16.44 2.81 1.37
CA LYS A 427 -15.44 1.73 1.55
C LYS A 427 -15.21 0.97 0.25
N TYR A 428 -16.26 0.70 -0.51
CA TYR A 428 -16.16 0.10 -1.84
C TYR A 428 -15.33 0.97 -2.79
N MET A 429 -15.66 2.26 -2.91
CA MET A 429 -14.96 3.17 -3.79
C MET A 429 -13.51 3.44 -3.37
N LEU A 430 -13.18 3.40 -2.08
CA LEU A 430 -11.80 3.50 -1.60
C LEU A 430 -10.93 2.36 -2.15
N LYS A 431 -11.48 1.15 -2.24
CA LYS A 431 -10.77 0.00 -2.84
C LYS A 431 -10.52 0.20 -4.33
N CYS A 432 -11.47 0.77 -5.07
CA CYS A 432 -11.31 1.04 -6.50
C CYS A 432 -10.38 2.24 -6.78
N LYS A 433 -10.53 3.33 -6.01
CA LYS A 433 -9.79 4.59 -6.19
C LYS A 433 -9.44 5.22 -4.84
N PRO A 434 -8.26 4.90 -4.27
CA PRO A 434 -7.80 5.51 -3.02
C PRO A 434 -7.65 7.03 -3.07
N THR A 435 -7.52 7.63 -4.26
CA THR A 435 -7.41 9.09 -4.43
C THR A 435 -8.78 9.80 -4.52
N MET A 436 -9.89 9.07 -4.36
CA MET A 436 -11.22 9.69 -4.37
C MET A 436 -11.33 10.70 -3.22
N MET A 437 -11.97 11.83 -3.51
CA MET A 437 -12.10 12.91 -2.55
C MET A 437 -13.22 13.83 -2.99
N PRO A 438 -14.50 13.44 -2.81
CA PRO A 438 -15.62 14.38 -2.87
C PRO A 438 -15.32 15.65 -2.06
N ASN A 439 -15.98 16.77 -2.35
CA ASN A 439 -15.89 17.91 -1.44
C ASN A 439 -16.91 17.76 -0.29
N ARG A 440 -16.77 18.55 0.77
CA ARG A 440 -17.67 18.49 1.94
C ARG A 440 -19.14 18.75 1.59
N GLY A 441 -19.41 19.64 0.63
CA GLY A 441 -20.77 19.91 0.14
C GLY A 441 -21.41 18.68 -0.50
N PHE A 442 -20.68 17.97 -1.36
CA PHE A 442 -21.15 16.72 -1.96
C PHE A 442 -21.29 15.58 -0.93
N MET A 443 -20.44 15.54 0.09
CA MET A 443 -20.62 14.57 1.18
C MET A 443 -21.92 14.76 1.93
N GLN A 444 -22.30 16.03 2.19
CA GLN A 444 -23.58 16.32 2.81
C GLN A 444 -24.75 15.90 1.91
N GLN A 445 -24.67 16.23 0.62
CA GLN A 445 -25.67 15.82 -0.37
C GLN A 445 -25.80 14.29 -0.49
N LEU A 446 -24.70 13.55 -0.38
CA LEU A 446 -24.73 12.09 -0.34
C LEU A 446 -25.38 11.53 0.93
N SER A 447 -25.19 12.19 2.09
CA SER A 447 -25.91 11.82 3.32
C SER A 447 -27.41 12.06 3.18
N ASP A 448 -27.81 13.15 2.54
CA ASP A 448 -29.22 13.42 2.23
C ASP A 448 -29.76 12.41 1.21
N TRP A 449 -28.94 11.98 0.25
CA TRP A 449 -29.29 10.92 -0.71
C TRP A 449 -29.48 9.56 -0.04
N GLU A 450 -28.70 9.25 1.00
CA GLU A 450 -28.89 8.04 1.82
C GLU A 450 -30.27 8.02 2.46
N LEU A 451 -30.69 9.15 3.02
CA LEU A 451 -32.02 9.31 3.60
C LEU A 451 -33.11 9.11 2.54
N HIS A 452 -32.94 9.70 1.35
CA HIS A 452 -33.89 9.56 0.25
C HIS A 452 -34.03 8.11 -0.23
N ILE A 453 -32.92 7.38 -0.36
CA ILE A 453 -32.91 6.01 -0.92
C ILE A 453 -33.28 4.93 0.10
N LEU A 454 -32.85 5.07 1.35
CA LEU A 454 -33.03 4.05 2.40
C LEU A 454 -34.11 4.41 3.43
N GLY A 455 -34.68 5.61 3.36
CA GLY A 455 -35.66 6.13 4.33
C GLY A 455 -35.08 6.50 5.69
N ARG A 456 -33.77 6.29 5.92
CA ARG A 456 -33.07 6.66 7.16
C ARG A 456 -31.59 6.91 6.92
N LYS A 457 -31.00 7.86 7.65
CA LYS A 457 -29.55 8.07 7.70
C LYS A 457 -28.92 7.03 8.63
N ARG A 458 -28.08 6.15 8.08
CA ARG A 458 -27.33 5.14 8.85
C ARG A 458 -25.87 5.53 9.02
N THR A 459 -25.34 6.33 8.10
CA THR A 459 -23.95 6.75 8.10
C THR A 459 -23.77 8.01 8.93
N ASP A 460 -22.88 7.96 9.92
CA ASP A 460 -22.50 9.10 10.76
C ASP A 460 -21.28 9.82 10.17
N LEU A 461 -21.52 10.99 9.58
CA LEU A 461 -20.46 11.81 8.97
C LEU A 461 -19.50 12.43 9.99
N SER A 462 -19.89 12.56 11.27
CA SER A 462 -19.03 13.17 12.30
C SER A 462 -17.77 12.35 12.58
N LYS A 463 -17.81 11.05 12.26
CA LYS A 463 -16.69 10.12 12.40
C LYS A 463 -15.65 10.25 11.28
N TRP A 464 -15.94 11.04 10.25
CA TRP A 464 -15.10 11.11 9.05
C TRP A 464 -14.28 12.40 9.13
N SER A 465 -13.00 12.25 9.43
CA SER A 465 -12.05 13.35 9.39
C SER A 465 -11.85 13.79 7.94
N TYR A 466 -12.52 14.88 7.57
CA TYR A 466 -12.38 15.52 6.27
C TYR A 466 -11.35 16.64 6.29
#